data_AF-A0A259JTP4-F1
#
_entry.id   AF-A0A259JTP4-F1
#
_cell.length_a   1.000
_cell.length_b   1.000
_cell.length_c   1.000
_cell.angle_alpha   90.00
_cell.angle_beta   90.00
_cell.angle_gamma   90.00
#
_symmetry.space_group_name_H-M   'P 1'
#
loop_
_entity.id
_entity.type
_entity.pdbx_description
1 polymer ?
#
loop_
_entity_poly.entity_id
_entity_poly.type
_entity_poly.pdbx_seq_one_letter_code
_entity_poly.pdbx_strand_id
1 'polypeptide(L)'
;MDRMSTQVAKEQGGMDRSEGSAFALGDGGDQLLAQSEVRLAIPEELFALRELDVFYEIEHQTLWSYMRPEGRPSFTPAMLADFEAWQRLIAEGFGPDRVPLRYLVLGSRSPGVFCFGGDLKLFKHLIETRD
;
A
#
# COMPACT_ATOMS: atom_id res chain seq x y z
N MET A 1 41.10 -35.57 59.99
CA MET A 1 40.00 -36.51 60.21
C MET A 1 38.73 -35.74 59.92
N ASP A 2 37.87 -36.07 58.96
CA ASP A 2 37.83 -37.16 58.01
C ASP A 2 36.97 -36.67 56.83
N ARG A 3 37.16 -37.28 55.67
CA ARG A 3 36.54 -36.93 54.39
C ARG A 3 35.05 -37.30 54.39
N MET A 4 34.25 -36.61 53.59
CA MET A 4 33.51 -37.25 52.48
C MET A 4 33.01 -36.20 51.49
N SER A 5 33.48 -36.39 50.26
CA SER A 5 33.07 -35.72 49.05
C SER A 5 31.72 -36.24 48.58
N THR A 6 30.88 -35.34 48.05
CA THR A 6 29.91 -35.72 47.01
C THR A 6 29.87 -34.59 45.97
N GLN A 7 30.60 -34.81 44.87
CA GLN A 7 30.42 -34.10 43.60
C GLN A 7 29.22 -34.70 42.88
N VAL A 8 28.27 -33.88 42.40
CA VAL A 8 27.50 -34.00 41.15
C VAL A 8 26.79 -32.64 40.96
N ALA A 9 26.73 -31.92 39.86
CA ALA A 9 27.43 -31.86 38.58
C ALA A 9 27.23 -30.41 38.10
N LYS A 10 28.22 -29.87 37.40
CA LYS A 10 28.16 -28.55 36.79
C LYS A 10 27.48 -28.71 35.42
N GLU A 11 26.21 -28.33 35.30
CA GLU A 11 25.62 -28.09 33.98
C GLU A 11 25.75 -26.61 33.66
N GLN A 12 26.84 -26.28 32.97
CA GLN A 12 26.90 -25.15 32.06
C GLN A 12 26.35 -25.65 30.73
N GLY A 13 25.28 -25.03 30.21
CA GLY A 13 24.84 -25.32 28.85
C GLY A 13 23.53 -24.66 28.46
N GLY A 14 23.64 -23.51 27.79
CA GLY A 14 22.58 -23.00 26.93
C GLY A 14 21.52 -22.16 27.63
N MET A 15 21.85 -20.88 27.90
CA MET A 15 20.85 -19.84 27.68
C MET A 15 20.60 -19.87 26.17
N ASP A 16 19.62 -20.65 25.73
CA ASP A 16 19.06 -20.52 24.39
C ASP A 16 18.39 -19.15 24.35
N ARG A 17 19.20 -18.14 24.00
CA ARG A 17 18.69 -16.89 23.49
C ARG A 17 18.11 -17.24 22.13
N SER A 18 16.89 -17.77 22.15
CA SER A 18 15.97 -17.35 21.11
C SER A 18 15.99 -15.84 21.20
N GLU A 19 16.56 -15.20 20.19
CA GLU A 19 16.25 -13.82 19.84
C GLU A 19 14.78 -13.82 19.44
N GLY A 20 13.92 -14.07 20.43
CA GLY A 20 12.49 -13.87 20.32
C GLY A 20 12.36 -12.39 20.05
N SER A 21 11.96 -12.07 18.83
CA SER A 21 11.35 -10.78 18.50
C SER A 21 10.57 -10.32 19.72
N ALA A 22 10.80 -9.08 20.16
CA ALA A 22 10.14 -8.52 21.34
C ALA A 22 8.60 -8.56 21.23
N PHE A 23 8.08 -8.87 20.05
CA PHE A 23 6.70 -9.23 19.78
C PHE A 23 6.63 -10.72 19.42
N ALA A 24 6.13 -11.54 20.35
CA ALA A 24 5.71 -12.91 20.06
C ALA A 24 4.44 -12.90 19.20
N LEU A 25 4.58 -12.49 17.94
CA LEU A 25 3.57 -12.68 16.92
C LEU A 25 3.69 -14.16 16.53
N GLY A 26 2.67 -14.99 16.81
CA GLY A 26 2.68 -16.41 16.45
C GLY A 26 2.64 -16.62 14.92
N ASP A 27 1.98 -17.66 14.44
CA ASP A 27 1.81 -17.94 12.99
C ASP A 27 1.24 -16.73 12.19
N GLY A 28 0.43 -15.88 12.84
CA GLY A 28 -0.04 -14.61 12.26
C GLY A 28 1.04 -13.53 12.08
N GLY A 29 2.19 -13.66 12.74
CA GLY A 29 3.33 -12.76 12.63
C GLY A 29 4.02 -12.87 11.28
N ASP A 30 4.28 -14.09 10.81
CA ASP A 30 4.89 -14.33 9.51
C ASP A 30 4.00 -13.82 8.37
N GLN A 31 2.68 -13.99 8.51
CA GLN A 31 1.70 -13.43 7.58
C GLN A 31 1.75 -11.89 7.55
N LEU A 32 1.78 -11.24 8.71
CA LEU A 32 1.84 -9.77 8.80
C LEU A 32 3.16 -9.21 8.25
N LEU A 33 4.27 -9.91 8.47
CA LEU A 33 5.57 -9.56 7.91
C LEU A 33 5.55 -9.63 6.38
N ALA A 34 5.07 -10.74 5.81
CA ALA A 34 4.94 -10.89 4.36
C ALA A 34 4.03 -9.81 3.73
N GLN A 35 2.92 -9.47 4.39
CA GLN A 35 2.06 -8.36 3.93
C GLN A 35 2.75 -7.01 4.00
N SER A 36 3.57 -6.78 5.03
CA SER A 36 4.35 -5.55 5.20
C SER A 36 5.43 -5.42 4.13
N GLU A 37 6.12 -6.51 3.79
CA GLU A 37 7.12 -6.53 2.71
C GLU A 37 6.50 -6.15 1.36
N VAL A 38 5.35 -6.73 1.03
CA VAL A 38 4.61 -6.38 -0.20
C VAL A 38 4.18 -4.92 -0.18
N ARG A 39 3.65 -4.44 0.96
CA ARG A 39 3.24 -3.03 1.12
C ARG A 39 4.42 -2.07 0.90
N LEU A 40 5.60 -2.40 1.42
CA LEU A 40 6.81 -1.58 1.30
C LEU A 40 7.43 -1.63 -0.11
N ALA A 41 7.14 -2.68 -0.89
CA ALA A 41 7.58 -2.79 -2.29
C ALA A 41 6.78 -1.90 -3.26
N ILE A 42 5.61 -1.40 -2.84
CA ILE A 42 4.78 -0.50 -3.67
C ILE A 42 5.18 0.95 -3.39
N PRO A 43 5.36 1.80 -4.42
CA PRO A 43 5.67 3.21 -4.23
C PRO A 43 4.68 3.92 -3.29
N GLU A 44 5.18 4.50 -2.20
CA GLU A 44 4.34 5.15 -1.18
C GLU A 44 3.48 6.27 -1.76
N GLU A 45 4.02 7.02 -2.74
CA GLU A 45 3.34 8.10 -3.45
C GLU A 45 1.99 7.64 -4.06
N LEU A 46 1.89 6.36 -4.47
CA LEU A 46 0.67 5.82 -5.06
C LEU A 46 -0.52 5.88 -4.09
N PHE A 47 -0.26 5.78 -2.79
CA PHE A 47 -1.28 5.82 -1.74
C PHE A 47 -1.54 7.24 -1.20
N ALA A 48 -0.81 8.23 -1.70
CA ALA A 48 -0.85 9.63 -1.25
C ALA A 48 -1.30 10.60 -2.35
N LEU A 49 -1.85 10.10 -3.46
CA LEU A 49 -2.46 10.91 -4.51
C LEU A 49 -3.62 11.74 -3.93
N ARG A 50 -3.82 12.96 -4.44
CA ARG A 50 -4.73 13.97 -3.87
C ARG A 50 -6.19 13.76 -4.27
N GLU A 51 -6.42 13.33 -5.49
CA GLU A 51 -7.73 13.18 -6.12
C GLU A 51 -8.05 11.69 -6.38
N LEU A 52 -7.11 10.80 -6.09
CA LEU A 52 -7.28 9.34 -6.11
C LEU A 52 -7.02 8.76 -4.71
N ASP A 53 -7.92 7.89 -4.27
CA ASP A 53 -7.76 7.05 -3.09
C ASP A 53 -7.40 5.64 -3.57
N VAL A 54 -6.25 5.12 -3.15
CA VAL A 54 -5.69 3.88 -3.69
C VAL A 54 -5.32 2.94 -2.56
N PHE A 55 -5.65 1.67 -2.71
CA PHE A 55 -5.11 0.60 -1.87
C PHE A 55 -4.93 -0.68 -2.68
N TYR A 56 -3.99 -1.50 -2.23
CA TYR A 56 -3.68 -2.77 -2.87
C TYR A 56 -4.12 -3.94 -1.99
N GLU A 57 -4.86 -4.86 -2.58
CA GLU A 57 -5.36 -6.08 -1.95
C GLU A 57 -4.54 -7.28 -2.42
N ILE A 58 -3.77 -7.85 -1.49
CA ILE A 58 -2.80 -8.91 -1.78
C ILE A 58 -3.49 -10.21 -2.22
N GLU A 59 -4.58 -10.59 -1.57
CA GLU A 59 -5.30 -11.85 -1.79
C GLU A 59 -5.74 -12.02 -3.26
N HIS A 60 -6.27 -10.95 -3.85
CA HIS A 60 -6.75 -10.95 -5.23
C HIS A 60 -5.76 -10.34 -6.23
N GLN A 61 -4.66 -9.78 -5.74
CA GLN A 61 -3.69 -9.00 -6.51
C GLN A 61 -4.39 -7.85 -7.25
N THR A 62 -5.23 -7.12 -6.51
CA THR A 62 -6.10 -6.06 -7.04
C THR A 62 -5.65 -4.70 -6.54
N LEU A 63 -5.42 -3.77 -7.47
CA LEU A 63 -5.26 -2.37 -7.13
C LEU A 63 -6.60 -1.66 -7.25
N TRP A 64 -7.17 -1.32 -6.09
CA TRP A 64 -8.41 -0.57 -5.99
C TRP A 64 -8.08 0.92 -5.99
N SER A 65 -8.65 1.66 -6.93
CA SER A 65 -8.47 3.10 -7.08
C SER A 65 -9.83 3.77 -7.14
N TYR A 66 -10.05 4.84 -6.36
CA TYR A 66 -11.32 5.57 -6.35
C TYR A 66 -11.05 7.05 -6.56
N MET A 67 -11.72 7.64 -7.56
CA MET A 67 -11.74 9.10 -7.71
C MET A 67 -12.39 9.73 -6.47
N ARG A 68 -11.73 10.71 -5.87
CA ARG A 68 -12.18 11.49 -4.72
C ARG A 68 -12.05 13.00 -4.98
N PRO A 69 -12.70 13.50 -6.05
CA PRO A 69 -12.63 14.90 -6.48
C PRO A 69 -12.89 15.84 -5.29
N GLU A 70 -12.04 16.84 -5.06
CA GLU A 70 -12.33 17.92 -4.10
C GLU A 70 -13.58 18.72 -4.52
N GLY A 71 -13.80 18.82 -5.83
CA GLY A 71 -14.91 19.53 -6.44
C GLY A 71 -15.92 18.61 -7.15
N ARG A 72 -16.42 19.09 -8.28
CA ARG A 72 -17.35 18.29 -9.11
C ARG A 72 -16.59 17.06 -9.65
N PRO A 73 -17.19 15.85 -9.60
CA PRO A 73 -16.61 14.65 -10.18
C PRO A 73 -16.48 14.77 -11.70
N SER A 74 -15.36 15.31 -12.14
CA SER A 74 -15.00 15.60 -13.52
C SER A 74 -13.50 15.41 -13.69
N PHE A 75 -13.05 15.23 -14.93
CA PHE A 75 -11.64 15.21 -15.29
C PHE A 75 -11.07 16.64 -15.32
N THR A 76 -10.85 17.20 -14.13
CA THR A 76 -10.15 18.48 -13.94
C THR A 76 -8.64 18.29 -14.20
N PRO A 77 -7.88 19.37 -14.45
CA PRO A 77 -6.42 19.27 -14.58
C PRO A 77 -5.74 18.62 -13.36
N ALA A 78 -6.24 18.87 -12.14
CA ALA A 78 -5.72 18.24 -10.93
C ALA A 78 -5.96 16.73 -10.91
N MET A 79 -7.17 16.28 -11.27
CA MET A 79 -7.50 14.86 -11.40
C MET A 79 -6.63 14.18 -12.47
N LEU A 80 -6.42 14.84 -13.61
CA LEU A 80 -5.59 14.30 -14.69
C LEU A 80 -4.11 14.18 -14.30
N ALA A 81 -3.57 15.15 -13.57
CA ALA A 81 -2.20 15.07 -13.04
C ALA A 81 -2.02 13.86 -12.11
N ASP A 82 -3.02 13.57 -11.27
CA ASP A 82 -3.03 12.39 -10.43
C ASP A 82 -3.15 11.09 -11.24
N PHE A 83 -3.94 11.06 -12.32
CA PHE A 83 -3.99 9.90 -13.22
C PHE A 83 -2.67 9.64 -13.95
N GLU A 84 -1.92 10.69 -14.31
CA GLU A 84 -0.58 10.55 -14.89
C GLU A 84 0.40 9.97 -13.86
N ALA A 85 0.41 10.51 -12.64
CA ALA A 85 1.21 9.98 -11.54
C ALA A 85 0.83 8.53 -11.22
N TRP A 86 -0.46 8.22 -11.14
CA TRP A 86 -1.00 6.88 -10.92
C TRP A 86 -0.51 5.87 -11.96
N GLN A 87 -0.61 6.20 -13.26
CA GLN A 87 -0.12 5.34 -14.33
C GLN A 87 1.39 5.09 -14.21
N ARG A 88 2.18 6.14 -13.99
CA ARG A 88 3.63 6.05 -13.81
C ARG A 88 3.99 5.16 -12.62
N LEU A 89 3.37 5.40 -11.46
CA LEU A 89 3.64 4.66 -10.23
C LEU A 89 3.19 3.20 -10.32
N ILE A 90 2.11 2.90 -11.04
CA ILE A 90 1.73 1.52 -11.35
C ILE A 90 2.83 0.85 -12.19
N ALA A 91 3.28 1.52 -13.24
CA ALA A 91 4.33 1.01 -14.12
C ALA A 91 5.69 0.86 -13.42
N GLU A 92 5.92 1.58 -12.30
CA GLU A 92 7.11 1.47 -11.45
C GLU A 92 6.98 0.37 -10.39
N GLY A 93 5.79 0.19 -9.80
CA GLY A 93 5.58 -0.70 -8.65
C GLY A 93 5.19 -2.14 -8.99
N PHE A 94 4.56 -2.36 -10.15
CA PHE A 94 3.96 -3.67 -10.48
C PHE A 94 4.56 -4.29 -11.74
N GLY A 95 4.52 -5.63 -11.82
CA GLY A 95 5.01 -6.38 -12.98
C GLY A 95 5.56 -7.77 -12.63
N PRO A 96 6.03 -8.55 -13.63
CA PRO A 96 6.52 -9.92 -13.44
C PRO A 96 7.64 -10.07 -12.40
N ASP A 97 8.51 -9.06 -12.28
CA ASP A 97 9.65 -9.06 -11.34
C ASP A 97 9.44 -8.08 -10.16
N ARG A 98 8.19 -7.64 -9.94
CA ARG A 98 7.81 -6.69 -8.89
C ARG A 98 6.56 -7.18 -8.17
N VAL A 99 5.77 -6.27 -7.61
CA VAL A 99 4.49 -6.65 -6.99
C VAL A 99 3.55 -7.15 -8.09
N PRO A 100 2.92 -8.33 -7.93
CA PRO A 100 1.99 -8.85 -8.92
C PRO A 100 0.74 -7.98 -8.99
N LEU A 101 0.15 -7.85 -10.18
CA LEU A 101 -1.09 -7.10 -10.39
C LEU A 101 -1.95 -7.86 -11.39
N ARG A 102 -3.12 -8.34 -10.96
CA ARG A 102 -4.09 -9.04 -11.81
C ARG A 102 -5.25 -8.16 -12.21
N TYR A 103 -5.69 -7.28 -11.32
CA TYR A 103 -6.86 -6.45 -11.55
C TYR A 103 -6.56 -5.00 -11.18
N LEU A 104 -6.99 -4.10 -12.07
CA LEU A 104 -7.00 -2.67 -11.84
C LEU A 104 -8.46 -2.23 -11.80
N VAL A 105 -8.95 -1.81 -10.64
CA VAL A 105 -10.34 -1.41 -10.45
C VAL A 105 -10.39 0.09 -10.21
N LEU A 106 -11.09 0.80 -11.09
CA LEU A 106 -11.34 2.23 -10.94
C LEU A 106 -12.81 2.46 -10.55
N GLY A 107 -13.02 3.12 -9.42
CA GLY A 107 -14.32 3.52 -8.91
C GLY A 107 -14.38 5.03 -8.62
N SER A 108 -15.47 5.44 -7.97
CA SER A 108 -15.66 6.81 -7.51
C SER A 108 -16.16 6.81 -6.07
N ARG A 109 -15.64 7.74 -5.25
CA ARG A 109 -16.16 8.06 -3.92
C ARG A 109 -17.34 9.04 -3.99
N SER A 110 -17.65 9.61 -5.15
CA SER A 110 -18.81 10.49 -5.30
C SER A 110 -20.12 9.68 -5.27
N PRO A 111 -21.05 9.96 -4.33
CA PRO A 111 -22.28 9.19 -4.22
C PRO A 111 -23.12 9.23 -5.50
N GLY A 112 -23.46 8.06 -6.04
CA GLY A 112 -24.34 7.91 -7.20
C GLY A 112 -23.76 8.35 -8.55
N VAL A 113 -22.48 8.76 -8.59
CA VAL A 113 -21.85 9.30 -9.81
C VAL A 113 -20.44 8.75 -9.95
N PHE A 114 -20.15 8.11 -11.08
CA PHE A 114 -18.78 7.75 -11.43
C PHE A 114 -17.97 9.00 -11.79
N CYS A 115 -18.33 9.68 -12.88
CA CYS A 115 -17.73 10.93 -13.35
C CYS A 115 -18.68 11.64 -14.32
N PHE A 116 -18.71 12.97 -14.33
CA PHE A 116 -19.48 13.80 -15.26
C PHE A 116 -18.73 14.09 -16.59
N GLY A 117 -17.54 13.52 -16.77
CA GLY A 117 -16.70 13.75 -17.95
C GLY A 117 -15.79 14.97 -17.79
N GLY A 118 -15.56 15.72 -18.87
CA GLY A 118 -14.63 16.85 -18.88
C GLY A 118 -15.02 18.01 -17.96
N ASP A 119 -14.04 18.85 -17.63
CA ASP A 119 -14.25 20.06 -16.84
C ASP A 119 -14.90 21.17 -17.68
N LEU A 120 -16.24 21.18 -17.71
CA LEU A 120 -17.00 22.20 -18.42
C LEU A 120 -16.81 23.61 -17.85
N LYS A 121 -16.41 23.75 -16.59
CA LYS A 121 -16.11 25.06 -16.00
C LYS A 121 -14.82 25.62 -16.60
N LEU A 122 -13.80 24.77 -16.73
CA LEU A 122 -12.57 25.11 -17.43
C LEU A 122 -12.83 25.44 -18.91
N PHE A 123 -13.56 24.58 -19.63
CA PHE A 123 -13.84 24.83 -21.05
C PHE A 123 -14.58 26.16 -21.27
N LYS A 124 -15.60 26.45 -20.46
CA LYS A 124 -16.29 27.74 -20.52
C LYS A 124 -15.32 28.90 -20.32
N HIS A 125 -14.44 28.81 -19.32
CA HIS A 125 -13.46 29.86 -19.04
C HIS A 125 -12.53 30.11 -20.25
N LEU A 126 -11.95 29.06 -20.81
CA LEU A 126 -11.05 29.13 -21.96
C LEU A 126 -11.72 29.74 -23.21
N ILE A 127 -12.98 29.35 -23.47
CA ILE A 127 -13.78 29.93 -24.55
C ILE A 127 -14.00 31.43 -24.33
N GLU A 128 -14.31 31.85 -23.09
CA GLU A 128 -14.53 33.26 -22.75
C GLU A 128 -13.25 34.09 -22.84
N THR A 129 -12.10 33.51 -22.50
CA THR A 129 -10.78 34.16 -22.57
C THR A 129 -10.11 34.06 -23.94
N ARG A 130 -10.63 33.22 -24.84
CA ARG A 130 -10.05 32.92 -26.17
C ARG A 130 -8.64 32.34 -26.10
N ASP A 131 -8.46 31.38 -25.21
CA ASP A 131 -7.26 30.53 -25.08
C ASP A 131 -7.62 29.11 -25.53
#